data_AF-A0A419NCN6-F1
#
_entry.id   AF-A0A419NCN6-F1
#
_cell.length_a   1.000
_cell.length_b   1.000
_cell.length_c   1.000
_cell.angle_alpha   90.00
_cell.angle_beta   90.00
_cell.angle_gamma   90.00
#
_symmetry.space_group_name_H-M   'P 1'
#
loop_
_entity.id
_entity.type
_entity.pdbx_description
1 polymer ?
#
loop_
_entity_poly.entity_id
_entity_poly.type
_entity_poly.pdbx_seq_one_letter_code
_entity_poly.pdbx_strand_id
1 'polypeptide(L)'
;MTGSKDWHTADIIAAIRKKGTTMAAVSRDAGLSSSTLSNALARPWPKGEMIIARAIGIEEKEIWPSWYRDAKTGIVITRKLRS
;
A
#
# COMPACT_ATOMS: atom_id res chain seq x y z
N MET A 1 -17.65 -15.60 -7.02
CA MET A 1 -16.31 -15.17 -7.48
C MET A 1 -16.11 -13.71 -7.08
N THR A 2 -15.72 -13.44 -5.84
CA THR A 2 -15.48 -12.06 -5.38
C THR A 2 -14.04 -11.69 -5.75
N GLY A 3 -13.88 -10.88 -6.80
CA GLY A 3 -12.59 -10.24 -7.08
C GLY A 3 -12.16 -9.47 -5.84
N SER A 4 -11.02 -9.84 -5.26
CA SER A 4 -10.47 -9.19 -4.07
C SER A 4 -10.34 -7.70 -4.36
N LYS A 5 -11.18 -6.89 -3.72
CA LYS A 5 -11.26 -5.45 -3.92
C LYS A 5 -10.16 -4.80 -3.11
N ASP A 6 -9.44 -3.85 -3.70
CA ASP A 6 -8.42 -3.10 -2.97
C ASP A 6 -9.06 -2.37 -1.78
N TRP A 7 -8.28 -2.21 -0.72
CA TRP A 7 -8.71 -1.49 0.47
C TRP A 7 -9.11 -0.07 0.09
N HIS A 8 -10.14 0.43 0.76
CA HIS A 8 -10.49 1.83 0.61
C HIS A 8 -9.41 2.70 1.26
N THR A 9 -9.11 3.86 0.67
CA THR A 9 -8.11 4.80 1.21
C THR A 9 -8.35 5.13 2.68
N ALA A 10 -9.62 5.24 3.09
CA ALA A 10 -10.00 5.48 4.47
C ALA A 10 -9.62 4.32 5.41
N ASP A 11 -9.75 3.06 4.96
CA ASP A 11 -9.38 1.88 5.75
C ASP A 11 -7.87 1.80 5.96
N ILE A 12 -7.09 2.14 4.93
CA ILE A 12 -5.63 2.23 5.02
C ILE A 12 -5.23 3.28 6.05
N ILE A 13 -5.81 4.49 5.96
CA ILE A 13 -5.54 5.56 6.94
C ILE A 13 -5.97 5.14 8.35
N ALA A 14 -7.12 4.48 8.48
CA ALA A 14 -7.60 3.97 9.75
C ALA A 14 -6.67 2.91 10.33
N ALA A 15 -6.15 2.00 9.52
CA ALA A 15 -5.20 0.97 9.96
C ALA A 15 -3.87 1.57 10.42
N ILE A 16 -3.34 2.56 9.70
CA ILE A 16 -2.16 3.34 10.12
C ILE A 16 -2.43 4.01 11.47
N ARG A 17 -3.60 4.63 11.64
CA ARG A 17 -3.99 5.26 12.92
C ARG A 17 -4.17 4.25 14.05
N LYS A 18 -4.70 3.05 13.76
CA LYS A 18 -4.81 1.95 14.73
C LYS A 18 -3.45 1.45 15.21
N LYS A 19 -2.39 1.61 14.40
CA LYS A 19 -1.00 1.36 14.81
C LYS A 19 -0.38 2.49 15.64
N GLY A 20 -1.13 3.56 15.92
CA GLY A 20 -0.65 4.71 16.69
C GLY A 20 0.24 5.66 15.88
N THR A 21 0.26 5.54 14.55
CA THR A 21 1.03 6.44 13.68
C THR A 21 0.12 7.19 12.70
N THR A 22 0.70 8.08 11.90
CA THR A 22 -0.02 8.86 10.89
C THR A 22 0.68 8.76 9.54
N MET A 23 -0.06 8.95 8.45
CA MET A 23 0.53 8.94 7.10
C MET A 23 1.71 9.91 6.97
N ALA A 24 1.60 11.09 7.59
CA ALA A 24 2.69 12.07 7.61
C ALA A 24 3.90 11.58 8.42
N ALA A 25 3.69 10.90 9.55
CA ALA A 25 4.79 10.33 10.33
C ALA A 25 5.50 9.21 9.55
N VAL A 26 4.74 8.31 8.92
CA VAL A 26 5.28 7.25 8.06
C VAL A 26 6.08 7.84 6.88
N SER A 27 5.58 8.92 6.28
CA SER A 27 6.29 9.61 5.21
C SER A 27 7.63 10.19 5.68
N ARG A 28 7.65 10.82 6.86
CA ARG A 28 8.89 11.39 7.45
C ARG A 28 9.90 10.31 7.79
N ASP A 29 9.43 9.19 8.35
CA ASP A 29 10.28 8.03 8.66
C ASP A 29 10.94 7.45 7.40
N ALA A 30 10.22 7.46 6.29
CA ALA A 30 10.75 7.07 4.98
C ALA A 30 11.61 8.13 4.28
N GLY A 31 11.82 9.31 4.89
CA GLY A 31 12.57 10.42 4.28
C GLY A 31 11.85 11.09 3.10
N LEU A 32 10.52 10.95 3.01
CA LEU A 32 9.69 11.46 1.93
C LEU A 32 8.86 12.66 2.40
N SER A 33 8.49 13.53 1.47
CA SER A 33 7.55 14.62 1.77
C SER A 33 6.16 14.04 2.08
N SER A 34 5.45 14.64 3.04
CA SER A 34 4.13 14.16 3.53
C SER A 34 3.09 13.93 2.41
N SER A 35 3.22 14.66 1.29
CA SER A 35 2.35 14.54 0.12
C SER A 35 2.80 13.43 -0.85
N THR A 36 4.08 13.07 -0.88
CA THR A 36 4.61 12.01 -1.74
C THR A 36 3.99 10.66 -1.40
N LEU A 37 3.91 10.31 -0.11
CA LEU A 37 3.31 9.04 0.30
C LEU A 37 1.80 8.98 0.05
N SER A 38 1.11 10.11 0.15
CA SER A 38 -0.31 10.21 -0.16
C SER A 38 -0.61 9.91 -1.63
N ASN A 39 0.33 10.20 -2.55
CA ASN A 39 0.17 9.84 -3.96
C ASN A 39 0.16 8.32 -4.20
N ALA A 40 0.74 7.52 -3.31
CA ALA A 40 0.71 6.05 -3.37
C ALA A 40 -0.72 5.48 -3.27
N LEU A 41 -1.63 6.24 -2.64
CA LEU A 41 -3.04 5.84 -2.49
C LEU A 41 -3.83 6.01 -3.79
N ALA A 42 -3.36 6.88 -4.69
CA ALA A 42 -4.05 7.23 -5.93
C ALA A 42 -3.45 6.55 -7.17
N ARG A 43 -2.16 6.17 -7.13
CA ARG A 43 -1.46 5.57 -8.27
C ARG A 43 -0.55 4.43 -7.79
N PRO A 44 -0.37 3.36 -8.61
CA PRO A 44 0.57 2.28 -8.30
C PRO A 44 1.97 2.84 -8.11
N TRP A 45 2.49 2.71 -6.90
CA TRP A 45 3.82 3.12 -6.53
C TRP A 45 4.41 2.08 -5.56
N PRO A 46 5.10 1.06 -6.08
CA PRO A 46 5.53 -0.10 -5.28
C PRO A 46 6.33 0.26 -4.03
N LYS A 47 7.14 1.33 -4.09
CA LYS A 47 7.92 1.81 -2.94
C LYS A 47 7.03 2.41 -1.86
N GLY A 48 6.05 3.23 -2.24
CA GLY A 48 5.10 3.83 -1.31
C GLY A 48 4.16 2.79 -0.70
N GLU A 49 3.68 1.85 -1.51
CA GLU A 49 2.87 0.72 -1.07
C GLU A 49 3.61 -0.11 0.00
N MET A 50 4.87 -0.49 -0.26
CA MET A 50 5.70 -1.24 0.69
C MET A 50 5.89 -0.48 2.02
N ILE A 51 6.11 0.84 1.96
CA ILE A 51 6.25 1.69 3.15
C ILE A 51 4.95 1.68 3.97
N ILE A 52 3.80 1.84 3.32
CA ILE A 52 2.48 1.82 3.97
C ILE A 52 2.19 0.44 4.58
N ALA A 53 2.42 -0.62 3.81
CA ALA A 53 2.21 -1.99 4.22
C ALA A 53 3.07 -2.34 5.45
N ARG A 54 4.36 -1.97 5.41
CA ARG A 54 5.29 -2.11 6.55
C ARG A 54 4.83 -1.33 7.78
N ALA A 55 4.29 -0.12 7.61
CA ALA A 55 3.75 0.66 8.72
C ALA A 55 2.50 0.02 9.36
N ILE A 56 1.67 -0.65 8.56
CA ILE A 56 0.50 -1.40 9.03
C ILE A 56 0.90 -2.80 9.54
N GLY A 57 2.07 -3.32 9.15
CA GLY A 57 2.56 -4.64 9.51
C GLY A 57 1.85 -5.78 8.76
N ILE A 58 1.38 -5.50 7.54
CA ILE A 58 0.81 -6.48 6.60
C ILE A 58 1.56 -6.40 5.26
N GLU A 59 1.29 -7.31 4.34
CA GLU A 59 1.87 -7.25 3.00
C GLU A 59 1.07 -6.32 2.08
N GLU A 60 1.74 -5.62 1.17
CA GLU A 60 1.11 -4.71 0.21
C GLU A 60 0.07 -5.41 -0.68
N LYS A 61 0.27 -6.69 -0.97
CA LYS A 61 -0.67 -7.53 -1.72
C LYS A 61 -1.99 -7.80 -0.99
N GLU A 62 -2.04 -7.63 0.32
CA GLU A 62 -3.29 -7.73 1.10
C GLU A 62 -4.11 -6.43 1.02
N ILE A 63 -3.41 -5.29 0.87
CA ILE A 63 -4.04 -3.98 0.74
C ILE A 63 -4.52 -3.75 -0.70
N TRP A 64 -3.68 -4.10 -1.68
CA TRP A 64 -3.95 -3.94 -3.11
C TRP A 64 -3.92 -5.27 -3.87
N PRO A 65 -4.76 -6.25 -3.53
CA PRO A 65 -4.77 -7.54 -4.19
C PRO A 65 -4.99 -7.43 -5.70
N SER A 66 -5.70 -6.42 -6.20
CA SER A 66 -5.92 -6.24 -7.65
C SER A 66 -4.65 -5.82 -8.39
N TRP A 67 -3.69 -5.20 -7.70
CA TRP A 67 -2.42 -4.75 -8.29
C TRP A 67 -1.38 -5.85 -8.36
N TYR A 68 -1.54 -6.89 -7.54
CA TYR A 68 -0.61 -8.03 -7.43
C TYR A 68 -1.20 -9.35 -7.94
N ARG A 69 -2.51 -9.46 -8.13
CA ARG A 69 -3.13 -10.65 -8.75
C ARG A 69 -3.22 -10.48 -10.25
N ASP A 70 -2.57 -11.38 -10.97
CA ASP A 70 -2.84 -11.55 -12.39
C ASP A 70 -4.27 -12.11 -12.58
N ALA A 71 -5.14 -11.34 -13.23
CA ALA A 71 -6.54 -11.72 -13.42
C ALA A 71 -6.74 -12.99 -14.27
N LYS A 72 -5.71 -13.44 -15.00
CA LYS A 72 -5.77 -14.63 -15.88
C LYS A 72 -5.20 -15.88 -15.23
N THR A 73 -4.16 -15.75 -14.41
CA THR A 73 -3.43 -16.91 -13.85
C THR A 73 -3.63 -17.09 -12.34
N GLY A 74 -4.13 -16.08 -11.63
CA GLY A 74 -4.29 -16.12 -10.17
C GLY A 74 -2.95 -16.08 -9.41
N ILE A 75 -1.84 -15.88 -10.12
CA ILE A 75 -0.48 -15.84 -9.57
C ILE A 75 -0.23 -14.46 -8.97
N VAL A 76 0.47 -14.43 -7.82
CA VAL A 76 0.96 -13.19 -7.20
C VAL A 76 2.16 -12.70 -8.02
N ILE A 77 1.97 -11.61 -8.77
CA ILE A 77 3.03 -10.95 -9.52
C ILE A 77 3.83 -10.09 -8.54
N THR A 78 5.09 -10.40 -8.32
CA THR A 78 6.01 -9.48 -7.62
C THR A 78 6.35 -8.32 -8.56
N ARG A 79 5.71 -7.16 -8.40
CA ARG A 79 6.15 -5.94 -9.07
C ARG A 79 7.49 -5.51 -8.46
N LYS A 80 8.60 -5.90 -9.12
CA LYS A 80 9.95 -5.45 -8.75
C LYS A 80 9.93 -3.93 -8.58
N LEU A 81 10.35 -3.46 -7.41
CA LEU A 81 10.79 -2.09 -7.18
C LEU A 81 11.83 -1.76 -8.26
N ARG A 82 11.45 -0.98 -9.28
CA ARG A 82 12.44 -0.44 -10.21
C ARG A 82 13.26 0.56 -9.41
N SER A 83 14.55 0.24 -9.26
CA SER A 83 15.59 1.04 -8.62
C SER A 83 15.73 2.40 -9.26
#